data_AF-A0A0R0LYH3-F1
#
_entry.id   AF-A0A0R0LYH3-F1
#
_cell.length_a   1.000
_cell.length_b   1.000
_cell.length_c   1.000
_cell.angle_alpha   90.00
_cell.angle_beta   90.00
_cell.angle_gamma   90.00
#
_symmetry.space_group_name_H-M   'P 1'
#
loop_
_entity.id
_entity.type
_entity.pdbx_description
1 polymer ?
#
loop_
_entity_poly.entity_id
_entity_poly.type
_entity_poly.pdbx_seq_one_letter_code
_entity_poly.pdbx_strand_id
1 'polypeptide(L)'
;MKLHTKLGHPGSQCLFKLLADLQINLTRDKIATTLINCHHCQLNKHVTSRKIDSFGDLTVTTPNDTISTDICGKYQIVTKKGEYKTFYIINFTDLCTGFTESQILKKIKAKNVVKAFQNTWINKHGAPKAIICDRGRQFTSSKFKKICDTHGIKLRLTTPNNPCGNSKVERIHRT
;
A
#
# COMPACT_ATOMS: atom_id res chain seq x y z
N MET A 1 -20.75 9.33 -33.54
CA MET A 1 -19.74 10.36 -33.90
C MET A 1 -18.57 9.68 -34.61
N LYS A 2 -18.42 9.83 -35.94
CA LYS A 2 -17.44 9.07 -36.75
C LYS A 2 -15.97 9.49 -36.53
N LEU A 3 -15.73 10.70 -36.02
CA LEU A 3 -14.37 11.24 -35.83
C LEU A 3 -13.60 10.51 -34.71
N HIS A 4 -14.27 10.18 -33.61
CA HIS A 4 -13.67 9.45 -32.48
C HIS A 4 -13.15 8.06 -32.92
N THR A 5 -13.89 7.34 -33.76
CA THR A 5 -13.46 6.04 -34.29
C THR A 5 -12.39 6.18 -35.37
N LYS A 6 -12.50 7.19 -36.26
CA LYS A 6 -11.53 7.40 -37.35
C LYS A 6 -10.14 7.81 -36.86
N LEU A 7 -10.04 8.46 -35.71
CA LEU A 7 -8.78 8.96 -35.15
C LEU A 7 -8.15 8.04 -34.10
N GLY A 8 -8.59 6.77 -34.04
CA GLY A 8 -7.99 5.80 -33.12
C GLY A 8 -8.39 6.00 -31.66
N HIS A 9 -9.66 6.37 -31.40
CA HIS A 9 -10.22 6.44 -30.04
C HIS A 9 -9.53 7.42 -29.08
N PRO A 10 -9.33 8.70 -29.47
CA PRO A 10 -8.69 9.69 -28.60
C PRO A 10 -9.53 9.93 -27.34
N GLY A 11 -8.85 10.13 -26.21
CA GLY A 11 -9.48 10.46 -24.94
C GLY A 11 -10.23 11.79 -24.96
N SER A 12 -11.11 12.01 -23.97
CA SER A 12 -12.01 13.18 -23.90
C SER A 12 -11.29 14.51 -24.08
N GLN A 13 -10.17 14.71 -23.39
CA GLN A 13 -9.43 15.97 -23.43
C GLN A 13 -8.76 16.21 -24.79
N CYS A 14 -8.21 15.15 -25.40
CA CYS A 14 -7.58 15.23 -26.72
C CYS A 14 -8.62 15.50 -27.80
N LEU A 15 -9.76 14.81 -27.75
CA LEU A 15 -10.87 15.00 -28.68
C LEU A 15 -11.49 16.40 -28.55
N PHE A 16 -11.61 16.93 -27.33
CA PHE A 16 -12.10 18.29 -27.10
C PHE A 16 -11.18 19.35 -27.70
N LYS A 17 -9.85 19.23 -27.50
CA LYS A 17 -8.87 20.15 -28.10
C LYS A 17 -8.92 20.13 -29.62
N LEU A 18 -8.93 18.94 -30.21
CA LEU A 18 -8.99 18.79 -31.67
C LEU A 18 -10.27 19.38 -32.27
N LEU A 19 -11.42 19.20 -31.61
CA LEU A 19 -12.67 19.77 -32.06
C LEU A 19 -12.67 21.30 -31.97
N ALA A 20 -12.02 21.86 -30.94
CA ALA A 20 -11.82 23.31 -30.83
C ALA A 20 -10.91 23.84 -31.95
N ASP A 21 -9.81 23.15 -32.25
CA ASP A 21 -8.88 23.51 -33.34
C ASP A 21 -9.55 23.46 -34.73
N LEU A 22 -10.47 22.51 -34.93
CA LEU A 22 -11.26 22.38 -36.16
C LEU A 22 -12.47 23.33 -36.20
N GLN A 23 -12.64 24.21 -35.21
CA GLN A 23 -13.80 25.11 -35.06
C GLN A 23 -15.16 24.39 -35.07
N ILE A 24 -15.18 23.13 -34.65
CA ILE A 24 -16.39 22.32 -34.55
C ILE A 24 -16.98 22.49 -33.15
N ASN A 25 -18.08 23.23 -33.05
CA ASN A 25 -18.78 23.47 -31.78
C ASN A 25 -19.55 22.23 -31.31
N LEU A 26 -18.88 21.33 -30.57
CA LEU A 26 -19.52 20.25 -29.82
C LEU A 26 -19.43 20.51 -28.31
N THR A 27 -20.54 20.27 -27.62
CA THR A 27 -20.57 20.31 -26.15
C THR A 27 -19.79 19.14 -25.55
N ARG A 28 -19.20 19.37 -24.37
CA ARG A 28 -18.49 18.33 -23.61
C ARG A 28 -19.37 17.12 -23.34
N ASP A 29 -20.67 17.32 -23.15
CA ASP A 29 -21.64 16.25 -22.90
C ASP A 29 -21.83 15.33 -24.10
N LYS A 30 -21.82 15.87 -25.33
CA LYS A 30 -21.89 15.06 -26.56
C LYS A 30 -20.62 14.23 -26.75
N ILE A 31 -19.46 14.78 -26.38
CA ILE A 31 -18.17 14.06 -26.40
C ILE A 31 -18.18 12.95 -25.35
N ALA A 32 -18.62 13.25 -24.12
CA ALA A 32 -18.73 12.27 -23.04
C ALA A 32 -19.68 11.12 -23.41
N THR A 33 -20.87 11.45 -23.95
CA THR A 33 -21.85 10.46 -24.42
C THR A 33 -21.27 9.56 -25.52
N THR A 34 -20.52 10.14 -26.46
CA THR A 34 -19.85 9.38 -27.53
C THR A 34 -18.81 8.41 -26.97
N LEU A 35 -18.05 8.82 -25.95
CA LEU A 35 -17.03 7.99 -25.32
C LEU A 35 -17.63 6.90 -24.43
N ILE A 36 -18.69 7.20 -23.71
CA ILE A 36 -19.45 6.23 -22.89
C ILE A 36 -20.06 5.14 -23.77
N ASN A 37 -20.63 5.53 -24.92
CA ASN A 37 -21.26 4.59 -25.85
C ASN A 37 -20.27 3.89 -26.79
N CYS A 38 -18.97 4.19 -26.71
CA CYS A 38 -17.97 3.55 -27.55
C CYS A 38 -17.50 2.22 -26.97
N HIS A 39 -17.95 1.11 -27.56
CA HIS A 39 -17.60 -0.25 -27.12
C HIS A 39 -16.08 -0.48 -26.99
N HIS A 40 -15.29 -0.04 -27.97
CA HIS A 40 -13.84 -0.22 -27.95
C HIS A 40 -13.16 0.58 -26.82
N CYS A 41 -13.65 1.77 -26.50
CA CYS A 41 -13.18 2.53 -25.33
C CYS A 41 -13.63 1.91 -24.02
N GLN A 42 -14.86 1.41 -23.93
CA GLN A 42 -15.35 0.78 -22.70
C GLN A 42 -14.57 -0.49 -22.36
N LEU A 43 -14.17 -1.27 -23.37
CA LEU A 43 -13.38 -2.50 -23.16
C LEU A 43 -11.90 -2.23 -22.87
N ASN A 44 -11.29 -1.24 -23.54
CA ASN A 44 -9.83 -1.08 -23.53
C ASN A 44 -9.32 0.13 -22.73
N LYS A 45 -10.20 1.03 -22.30
CA LYS A 45 -9.78 2.20 -21.51
C LYS A 45 -9.35 1.73 -20.12
N HIS A 46 -8.08 1.94 -19.81
CA HIS A 46 -7.55 1.72 -18.48
C HIS A 46 -8.37 2.54 -17.47
N VAL A 47 -9.08 1.86 -16.57
CA VAL A 47 -9.87 2.52 -15.52
C VAL A 47 -8.89 3.23 -14.59
N THR A 48 -8.82 4.55 -14.68
CA THR A 48 -8.00 5.39 -13.79
C THR A 48 -8.73 5.79 -12.52
N SER A 49 -10.06 5.67 -12.49
CA SER A 49 -10.85 5.84 -11.27
C SER A 49 -11.11 4.49 -10.62
N ARG A 50 -10.15 3.98 -9.85
CA ARG A 50 -10.56 3.14 -8.72
C ARG A 50 -11.45 4.04 -7.86
N LYS A 51 -12.74 3.73 -7.77
CA LYS A 51 -13.51 4.18 -6.60
C LYS A 51 -12.73 3.68 -5.41
N ILE A 52 -12.14 4.60 -4.65
CA ILE A 52 -11.66 4.29 -3.32
C ILE A 52 -12.93 4.08 -2.53
N ASP A 53 -13.47 2.87 -2.59
CA ASP A 53 -14.42 2.46 -1.59
C ASP A 53 -13.60 2.43 -0.31
N SER A 54 -13.83 3.41 0.56
CA SER A 54 -13.25 3.51 1.89
C SER A 54 -13.72 2.33 2.74
N PHE A 55 -13.22 1.14 2.44
CA PHE A 55 -13.48 -0.06 3.24
C PHE A 55 -12.52 -0.07 4.43
N GLY A 56 -13.10 0.06 5.62
CA GLY A 56 -12.41 -0.10 6.90
C GLY A 56 -11.98 1.23 7.48
N ASP A 57 -12.88 1.78 8.30
CA ASP A 57 -12.51 2.76 9.30
C ASP A 57 -11.58 2.05 10.32
N LEU A 58 -10.29 2.00 10.01
CA LEU A 58 -9.23 1.76 11.00
C LEU A 58 -9.05 3.04 11.82
N THR A 59 -10.14 3.60 12.36
CA THR A 59 -10.09 4.72 13.31
C THR A 59 -9.60 4.16 14.64
N VAL A 60 -8.29 3.94 14.69
CA VAL A 60 -7.59 3.68 15.93
C VAL A 60 -7.48 5.04 16.61
N THR A 61 -8.32 5.26 17.62
CA THR A 61 -8.43 6.55 18.33
C THR A 61 -7.49 6.65 19.53
N THR A 62 -6.84 5.56 19.90
CA THR A 62 -5.95 5.47 21.07
C THR A 62 -4.54 5.09 20.64
N PRO A 63 -3.50 5.83 21.04
CA PRO A 63 -2.12 5.45 20.79
C PRO A 63 -1.78 4.07 21.36
N ASN A 64 -0.94 3.31 20.66
CA ASN A 64 -0.52 1.96 21.03
C ASN A 64 -1.68 0.94 21.15
N ASP A 65 -2.86 1.24 20.59
CA ASP A 65 -3.96 0.26 20.52
C ASP A 65 -3.69 -0.77 19.41
N THR A 66 -3.49 -0.28 18.19
CA THR A 66 -3.20 -1.13 17.04
C THR A 66 -2.01 -0.60 16.27
N ILE A 67 -1.02 -1.45 16.05
CA ILE A 67 0.16 -1.13 15.27
C ILE A 67 0.18 -1.94 13.97
N SER A 68 0.83 -1.41 12.94
CA SER A 68 1.11 -2.13 11.69
C SER A 68 2.60 -2.40 11.56
N THR A 69 2.96 -3.50 10.92
CA THR A 69 4.36 -3.81 10.59
C THR A 69 4.53 -4.16 9.12
N ASP A 70 5.68 -3.76 8.57
CA ASP A 70 6.09 -4.03 7.20
C ASP A 70 7.60 -4.21 7.14
N ILE A 71 8.07 -4.94 6.14
CA ILE A 71 9.48 -5.21 5.91
C ILE A 71 9.85 -4.72 4.52
N CYS A 72 10.68 -3.68 4.47
CA CYS A 72 11.19 -3.13 3.22
C CYS A 72 12.58 -3.71 2.90
N GLY A 73 12.82 -3.98 1.62
CA GLY A 73 14.08 -4.51 1.09
C GLY A 73 13.86 -5.32 -0.19
N LYS A 74 14.86 -6.02 -0.71
CA LYS A 74 16.23 -6.28 -0.23
C LYS A 74 17.18 -5.12 -0.58
N TYR A 75 17.75 -4.43 0.40
CA TYR A 75 18.76 -3.38 0.15
C TYR A 75 20.16 -3.97 0.08
N GLN A 76 21.03 -3.37 -0.72
CA GLN A 76 22.42 -3.77 -0.87
C GLN A 76 23.33 -2.56 -0.72
N ILE A 77 24.39 -2.72 0.09
CA ILE A 77 25.47 -1.74 0.23
C ILE A 77 26.80 -2.42 -0.08
N VAL A 78 27.71 -1.67 -0.68
CA VAL A 78 29.09 -2.11 -0.89
C VAL A 78 29.94 -1.57 0.25
N THR A 79 30.63 -2.45 0.95
CA THR A 79 31.56 -2.03 2.01
C THR A 79 32.82 -1.41 1.42
N LYS A 80 33.60 -0.70 2.24
CA LYS A 80 34.93 -0.18 1.83
C LYS A 80 35.89 -1.26 1.30
N LYS A 81 35.64 -2.53 1.61
CA LYS A 81 36.42 -3.70 1.14
C LYS A 81 35.88 -4.33 -0.15
N GLY A 82 34.85 -3.74 -0.78
CA GLY A 82 34.22 -4.27 -1.99
C GLY A 82 33.17 -5.37 -1.74
N GLU A 83 32.92 -5.76 -0.49
CA GLU A 83 31.92 -6.80 -0.18
C GLU A 83 30.49 -6.26 -0.25
N TYR A 84 29.60 -7.03 -0.91
CA TYR A 84 28.16 -6.75 -0.92
C TYR A 84 27.50 -7.21 0.37
N LYS A 85 26.87 -6.29 1.10
CA LYS A 85 26.04 -6.61 2.27
C LYS A 85 24.58 -6.32 2.00
N THR A 86 23.77 -7.33 2.26
CA THR A 86 22.32 -7.23 2.20
C THR A 86 21.73 -6.92 3.56
N PHE A 87 20.72 -6.07 3.58
CA PHE A 87 19.85 -5.91 4.74
C PHE A 87 18.40 -5.59 4.33
N TYR A 88 17.53 -5.64 5.32
CA TYR A 88 16.12 -5.30 5.28
C TYR A 88 15.85 -4.31 6.40
N ILE A 89 14.75 -3.58 6.33
CA ILE A 89 14.29 -2.70 7.39
C ILE A 89 12.90 -3.20 7.79
N ILE A 90 12.68 -3.45 9.07
CA ILE A 90 11.33 -3.70 9.60
C ILE A 90 10.83 -2.43 10.26
N ASN A 91 9.61 -2.04 9.94
CA ASN A 91 8.92 -0.90 10.50
C ASN A 91 7.81 -1.38 11.45
N PHE A 92 7.61 -0.65 12.54
CA PHE A 92 6.46 -0.76 13.43
C PHE A 92 5.84 0.62 13.53
N THR A 93 4.58 0.74 13.14
CA THR A 93 3.87 2.01 13.00
C THR A 93 2.62 1.97 13.85
N ASP A 94 2.47 2.93 14.77
CA ASP A 94 1.22 3.14 15.48
C ASP A 94 0.17 3.73 14.54
N LEU A 95 -0.99 3.07 14.42
CA LEU A 95 -2.02 3.52 13.46
C LEU A 95 -2.81 4.74 13.93
N CYS A 96 -2.78 5.05 15.24
CA CYS A 96 -3.42 6.26 15.77
C CYS A 96 -2.61 7.52 15.46
N THR A 97 -1.29 7.47 15.71
CA THR A 97 -0.41 8.65 15.63
C THR A 97 0.41 8.71 14.34
N GLY A 98 0.56 7.59 13.63
CA GLY A 98 1.51 7.47 12.52
C GLY A 98 2.97 7.33 12.98
N PHE A 99 3.24 7.35 14.29
CA PHE A 99 4.59 7.22 14.83
C PHE A 99 5.19 5.88 14.42
N THR A 100 6.39 5.92 13.83
CA THR A 100 7.04 4.74 13.26
C THR A 100 8.44 4.58 13.83
N GLU A 101 8.74 3.37 14.28
CA GLU A 101 10.11 2.96 14.60
C GLU A 101 10.58 1.83 13.69
N SER A 102 11.86 1.89 13.32
CA SER A 102 12.46 0.99 12.35
C SER A 102 13.68 0.28 12.91
N GLN A 103 13.89 -0.97 12.51
CA GLN A 103 15.10 -1.71 12.81
C GLN A 103 15.67 -2.43 11.59
N ILE A 104 17.01 -2.43 11.47
CA ILE A 104 17.71 -3.15 10.41
C ILE A 104 17.75 -4.65 10.73
N LEU A 105 17.34 -5.46 9.75
CA LEU A 105 17.43 -6.91 9.77
C LEU A 105 18.42 -7.41 8.72
N LYS A 106 19.43 -8.18 9.14
CA LYS A 106 20.35 -8.86 8.19
C LYS A 106 19.67 -10.01 7.43
N LYS A 107 18.68 -10.66 8.06
CA LYS A 107 17.92 -11.79 7.50
C LYS A 107 16.49 -11.75 8.02
N ILE A 108 15.51 -11.96 7.13
CA ILE A 108 14.09 -12.11 7.49
C ILE A 108 13.88 -13.52 8.06
N LYS A 109 14.13 -13.68 9.36
CA LYS A 109 13.82 -14.90 10.11
C LYS A 109 12.91 -14.54 11.27
N ALA A 110 11.94 -15.40 11.58
CA ALA A 110 11.03 -15.24 12.71
C ALA A 110 11.73 -14.80 14.01
N LYS A 111 12.87 -15.43 14.35
CA LYS A 111 13.66 -15.09 15.55
C LYS A 111 14.17 -13.63 15.55
N ASN A 112 14.56 -13.12 14.39
CA ASN A 112 15.09 -11.77 14.25
C ASN A 112 13.94 -10.75 14.32
N VAL A 113 12.80 -11.09 13.70
CA VAL A 113 11.59 -10.26 13.71
C VAL A 113 11.01 -10.15 15.12
N VAL A 114 10.93 -11.26 15.86
CA VAL A 114 10.54 -11.26 17.29
C VAL A 114 11.45 -10.36 18.11
N LYS A 115 12.78 -10.55 17.99
CA LYS A 115 13.74 -9.72 18.72
C LYS A 115 13.59 -8.25 18.35
N ALA A 116 13.32 -7.96 17.09
CA ALA A 116 13.13 -6.60 16.64
C ALA A 116 11.86 -5.96 17.19
N PHE A 117 10.76 -6.72 17.21
CA PHE A 117 9.50 -6.24 17.78
C PHE A 117 9.62 -5.94 19.27
N GLN A 118 10.29 -6.82 20.02
CA GLN A 118 10.54 -6.60 21.44
C GLN A 118 11.39 -5.36 21.70
N ASN A 119 12.54 -5.26 21.03
CA ASN A 119 13.49 -4.18 21.27
C ASN A 119 13.00 -2.80 20.80
N THR A 120 12.28 -2.78 19.68
CA THR A 120 11.87 -1.54 19.02
C THR A 120 10.53 -1.03 19.55
N TRP A 121 9.64 -1.93 19.99
CA TRP A 121 8.30 -1.54 20.42
C TRP A 121 7.99 -1.93 21.85
N ILE A 122 7.88 -3.23 22.16
CA ILE A 122 7.34 -3.71 23.45
C ILE A 122 8.13 -3.15 24.64
N ASN A 123 9.47 -3.17 24.57
CA ASN A 123 10.30 -2.71 25.68
C ASN A 123 10.26 -1.19 25.89
N LYS A 124 9.82 -0.41 24.90
CA LYS A 124 9.81 1.07 24.94
C LYS A 124 8.43 1.63 25.22
N HIS A 125 7.42 1.10 24.53
CA HIS A 125 6.05 1.62 24.51
C HIS A 125 5.05 0.70 25.22
N GLY A 126 5.48 -0.49 25.62
CA GLY A 126 4.60 -1.55 26.11
C GLY A 126 3.96 -2.37 24.99
N ALA A 127 3.19 -3.38 25.38
CA ALA A 127 2.52 -4.27 24.43
C ALA A 127 1.27 -3.57 23.83
N PRO A 128 1.15 -3.50 22.49
CA PRO A 128 -0.06 -3.01 21.85
C PRO A 128 -1.22 -4.01 22.01
N LYS A 129 -2.47 -3.57 21.85
CA LYS A 129 -3.61 -4.51 21.88
C LYS A 129 -3.67 -5.39 20.63
N ALA A 130 -3.24 -4.87 19.48
CA ALA A 130 -3.20 -5.63 18.24
C ALA A 130 -2.02 -5.25 17.35
N ILE A 131 -1.57 -6.22 16.54
CA ILE A 131 -0.58 -6.00 15.48
C ILE A 131 -1.13 -6.49 14.15
N ILE A 132 -1.08 -5.63 13.14
CA ILE A 132 -1.41 -5.93 11.75
C ILE A 132 -0.13 -6.21 10.99
N CYS A 133 -0.05 -7.35 10.32
CA CYS A 133 1.10 -7.76 9.53
C CYS A 133 0.65 -8.47 8.25
N ASP A 134 1.55 -8.55 7.27
CA ASP A 134 1.32 -9.38 6.09
C ASP A 134 1.31 -10.88 6.44
N ARG A 135 0.93 -11.71 5.47
CA ARG A 135 0.95 -13.18 5.61
C ARG A 135 2.35 -13.80 5.44
N GLY A 136 3.42 -13.03 5.65
CA GLY A 136 4.79 -13.50 5.58
C GLY A 136 5.08 -14.65 6.55
N ARG A 137 5.98 -15.56 6.15
CA ARG A 137 6.37 -16.75 6.95
C ARG A 137 6.93 -16.37 8.33
N GLN A 138 7.53 -15.20 8.45
CA GLN A 138 8.05 -14.67 9.70
C GLN A 138 6.94 -14.36 10.72
N PHE A 139 5.79 -13.85 10.28
CA PHE A 139 4.67 -13.45 11.13
C PHE A 139 3.68 -14.59 11.37
N THR A 140 3.57 -15.54 10.44
CA THR A 140 2.80 -16.78 10.61
C THR A 140 3.54 -17.86 11.41
N SER A 141 4.81 -17.61 11.80
CA SER A 141 5.60 -18.55 12.58
C SER A 141 5.08 -18.72 14.01
N SER A 142 5.23 -19.93 14.56
CA SER A 142 4.89 -20.24 15.96
C SER A 142 5.62 -19.35 16.96
N LYS A 143 6.86 -18.91 16.65
CA LYS A 143 7.63 -18.01 17.51
C LYS A 143 7.00 -16.63 17.62
N PHE A 144 6.52 -16.08 16.50
CA PHE A 144 5.89 -14.78 16.50
C PHE A 144 4.53 -14.84 17.19
N LYS A 145 3.72 -15.84 16.84
CA LYS A 145 2.43 -16.09 17.50
C LYS A 145 2.58 -16.24 19.02
N LYS A 146 3.56 -17.04 19.49
CA LYS A 146 3.83 -17.23 20.91
C LYS A 146 4.13 -15.92 21.63
N ILE A 147 4.89 -15.02 21.02
CA ILE A 147 5.18 -13.71 21.63
C ILE A 147 3.94 -12.82 21.69
N CYS A 148 3.11 -12.82 20.64
CA CYS A 148 1.84 -12.13 20.67
C CYS A 148 0.95 -12.68 21.80
N ASP A 149 0.82 -14.00 21.89
CA ASP A 149 0.01 -14.67 22.92
C ASP A 149 0.54 -14.37 24.34
N THR A 150 1.85 -14.42 24.58
CA THR A 150 2.47 -14.10 25.88
C THR A 150 2.17 -12.67 26.34
N HIS A 151 2.06 -11.72 25.41
CA HIS A 151 1.82 -10.31 25.74
C HIS A 151 0.34 -9.90 25.56
N GLY A 152 -0.56 -10.86 25.29
CA GLY A 152 -1.98 -10.56 25.07
C GLY A 152 -2.27 -9.78 23.78
N ILE A 153 -1.35 -9.78 22.82
CA ILE A 153 -1.43 -9.01 21.58
C ILE A 153 -2.24 -9.79 20.54
N LYS A 154 -3.28 -9.17 19.98
CA LYS A 154 -4.09 -9.76 18.91
C LYS A 154 -3.37 -9.68 17.57
N LEU A 155 -2.94 -10.83 17.05
CA LEU A 155 -2.30 -10.94 15.74
C LEU A 155 -3.35 -10.88 14.61
N ARG A 156 -3.26 -9.88 13.73
CA ARG A 156 -4.13 -9.72 12.55
C ARG A 156 -3.29 -9.84 11.28
N LEU A 157 -3.61 -10.81 10.43
CA LEU A 157 -2.94 -11.03 9.14
C LEU A 157 -3.74 -10.39 8.00
N THR A 158 -3.14 -9.49 7.24
CA THR A 158 -3.78 -8.86 6.07
C THR A 158 -4.09 -9.89 4.99
N THR A 159 -5.24 -9.79 4.34
CA THR A 159 -5.63 -10.65 3.22
C THR A 159 -4.58 -10.58 2.10
N PRO A 160 -4.18 -11.72 1.50
CA PRO A 160 -3.31 -11.68 0.32
C PRO A 160 -4.03 -10.87 -0.77
N ASN A 161 -3.33 -9.90 -1.39
CA ASN A 161 -3.89 -9.04 -2.44
C ASN A 161 -5.15 -8.25 -2.05
N ASN A 162 -5.07 -7.36 -1.05
CA ASN A 162 -6.02 -6.25 -0.94
C ASN A 162 -5.32 -4.91 -1.25
N PRO A 163 -5.28 -4.47 -2.53
CA PRO A 163 -4.65 -3.19 -2.90
C PRO A 163 -5.26 -1.98 -2.18
N CYS A 164 -6.49 -2.07 -1.65
CA CYS A 164 -7.13 -0.99 -0.89
C CYS A 164 -6.68 -0.94 0.58
N GLY A 165 -6.52 -2.09 1.25
CA GLY A 165 -6.06 -2.15 2.64
C GLY A 165 -4.58 -1.80 2.80
N ASN A 166 -3.77 -2.19 1.81
CA ASN A 166 -2.36 -1.81 1.74
C ASN A 166 -2.18 -0.31 1.48
N SER A 167 -3.14 0.40 0.90
CA SER A 167 -2.96 1.82 0.53
C SER A 167 -2.71 2.77 1.71
N LYS A 168 -3.20 2.46 2.92
CA LYS A 168 -2.92 3.25 4.13
C LYS A 168 -1.53 2.95 4.69
N VAL A 169 -1.17 1.66 4.78
CA VAL A 169 0.16 1.20 5.20
C VAL A 169 1.25 1.66 4.22
N GLU A 170 0.99 1.55 2.92
CA GLU A 170 1.86 2.04 1.83
C GLU A 170 1.93 3.57 1.76
N ARG A 171 0.96 4.31 2.32
CA ARG A 171 1.06 5.77 2.46
C ARG A 171 1.97 6.14 3.62
N ILE A 172 1.86 5.43 4.74
CA ILE A 172 2.69 5.69 5.92
C ILE A 172 4.16 5.37 5.62
N HIS A 173 4.45 4.33 4.85
CA HIS A 173 5.83 4.00 4.44
C HIS A 173 6.40 4.86 3.30
N ARG A 174 5.65 5.85 2.78
CA ARG A 174 6.10 6.74 1.68
C ARG A 174 6.50 8.14 2.15
N THR A 175 6.52 8.37 3.45
CA THR A 175 6.98 9.61 4.11
C THR A 175 8.18 9.29 4.97
#